data_AF-A0A0C2CKW6-F1
#
_entry.id   AF-A0A0C2CKW6-F1
#
_cell.length_a   1.000
_cell.length_b   1.000
_cell.length_c   1.000
_cell.angle_alpha   90.00
_cell.angle_beta   90.00
_cell.angle_gamma   90.00
#
_symmetry.space_group_name_H-M   'P 1'
#
loop_
_entity.id
_entity.type
_entity.pdbx_description
1 polymer ?
#
loop_
_entity_poly.entity_id
_entity_poly.type
_entity_poly.pdbx_seq_one_letter_code
_entity_poly.pdbx_strand_id
1 'polypeptide(L)'
;MLLLLSHGADVNAQDTEQWTPLHAAACCAHINVVKILIAHGANLLAVNADGNMPYDICDDETTLDAIESEMAARGITQAYIDDQRGAPEKAMLDDMKSLHQQGYPLDARQPDGSTYVRSIIDF
;
A
#
# COMPACT_ATOMS: atom_id res chain seq x y z
N MET A 1 6.14 -23.74 -0.26
CA MET A 1 5.12 -22.76 0.18
C MET A 1 3.82 -23.37 0.68
N LEU A 2 3.24 -24.41 0.05
CA LEU A 2 2.01 -25.07 0.52
C LEU A 2 2.05 -25.57 1.98
N LEU A 3 3.23 -25.92 2.50
CA LEU A 3 3.40 -26.41 3.88
C LEU A 3 3.32 -25.31 4.95
N LEU A 4 3.54 -24.02 4.64
CA LEU A 4 3.54 -22.97 5.67
C LEU A 4 2.13 -22.41 5.90
N LEU A 5 1.37 -22.19 4.81
CA LEU A 5 0.01 -21.68 4.88
C LEU A 5 -0.95 -22.68 5.55
N SER A 6 -0.76 -23.99 5.32
CA SER A 6 -1.57 -25.03 5.97
C SER A 6 -1.31 -25.17 7.48
N HIS A 7 -0.21 -24.57 7.97
CA HIS A 7 0.15 -24.52 9.39
C HIS A 7 -0.18 -23.17 10.06
N GLY A 8 -1.01 -22.34 9.42
CA GLY A 8 -1.48 -21.08 9.99
C GLY A 8 -0.49 -19.91 9.84
N ALA A 9 0.44 -19.99 8.88
CA ALA A 9 1.25 -18.82 8.52
C ALA A 9 0.34 -17.69 8.02
N ASP A 10 0.58 -16.48 8.54
CA ASP A 10 -0.13 -15.30 8.09
C ASP A 10 0.28 -14.96 6.64
N VAL A 11 -0.70 -15.05 5.74
CA VAL A 11 -0.53 -14.78 4.30
C VAL A 11 -0.18 -13.31 4.03
N ASN A 12 -0.47 -12.42 4.99
CA ASN A 12 -0.24 -10.98 4.93
C ASN A 12 0.87 -10.51 5.88
N ALA A 13 1.67 -11.43 6.43
CA ALA A 13 2.81 -11.07 7.25
C ALA A 13 3.71 -10.05 6.54
N GLN A 14 4.17 -9.04 7.27
CA GLN A 14 5.03 -8.00 6.76
C GLN A 14 6.43 -8.11 7.35
N ASP A 15 7.46 -7.90 6.53
CA ASP A 15 8.83 -7.71 7.02
C ASP A 15 9.09 -6.24 7.39
N THR A 16 10.36 -5.91 7.67
CA THR A 16 10.77 -4.55 8.07
C THR A 16 10.58 -3.50 6.99
N GLU A 17 10.48 -3.90 5.72
CA GLU A 17 10.23 -3.02 4.58
C GLU A 17 8.76 -3.08 4.15
N GLN A 18 7.90 -3.65 5.00
CA GLN A 18 6.48 -3.86 4.75
C GLN A 18 6.17 -4.77 3.56
N TRP A 19 7.14 -5.58 3.13
CA TRP A 19 6.92 -6.58 2.09
C TRP A 19 6.06 -7.72 2.63
N THR A 20 5.06 -8.09 1.84
CA THR A 20 4.23 -9.28 2.09
C THR A 20 4.74 -10.47 1.27
N PRO A 21 4.34 -11.71 1.61
CA PRO A 21 4.60 -12.87 0.76
C PRO A 21 4.18 -12.67 -0.71
N LEU A 22 3.14 -11.86 -0.97
CA LEU A 22 2.68 -11.56 -2.32
C LEU A 22 3.66 -10.65 -3.07
N HIS A 23 4.28 -9.67 -2.40
CA HIS A 23 5.34 -8.85 -3.00
C HIS A 23 6.52 -9.72 -3.46
N ALA A 24 7.01 -10.59 -2.57
CA ALA A 24 8.11 -11.50 -2.90
C ALA A 24 7.76 -12.44 -4.07
N ALA A 25 6.55 -13.00 -4.08
CA ALA A 25 6.09 -13.90 -5.14
C ALA A 25 5.95 -13.20 -6.50
N ALA A 26 5.48 -11.95 -6.51
CA ALA A 26 5.32 -11.13 -7.70
C ALA A 26 6.69 -10.70 -8.27
N CYS A 27 7.59 -10.20 -7.42
CA CYS A 27 8.95 -9.82 -7.81
C CYS A 27 9.76 -10.99 -8.41
N CYS A 28 9.56 -12.20 -7.87
CA CYS A 28 10.21 -13.42 -8.39
C CYS A 28 9.47 -14.08 -9.57
N ALA A 29 8.38 -13.50 -10.08
CA ALA A 29 7.55 -14.05 -11.16
C ALA A 29 7.08 -15.51 -10.89
N HIS A 30 6.73 -15.81 -9.63
CA HIS A 30 6.33 -17.16 -9.22
C HIS A 30 4.81 -17.32 -9.28
N ILE A 31 4.26 -17.42 -10.49
CA ILE A 31 2.80 -17.46 -10.73
C ILE A 31 2.05 -18.49 -9.87
N ASN A 32 2.60 -19.68 -9.67
CA ASN A 32 1.97 -20.72 -8.85
C ASN A 32 1.86 -20.30 -7.38
N VAL A 33 2.88 -19.62 -6.87
CA VAL A 33 2.88 -19.08 -5.50
C VAL A 33 1.88 -17.95 -5.40
N VAL A 34 1.89 -17.02 -6.36
CA VAL A 34 0.94 -15.90 -6.42
C VAL A 34 -0.50 -16.42 -6.34
N LYS A 35 -0.88 -17.37 -7.20
CA LYS A 35 -2.22 -17.97 -7.20
C LYS A 35 -2.59 -18.60 -5.85
N ILE A 36 -1.66 -19.29 -5.20
CA ILE A 36 -1.89 -19.88 -3.88
C ILE A 36 -2.12 -18.79 -2.83
N LEU A 37 -1.29 -17.76 -2.79
CA LEU A 37 -1.41 -16.65 -1.84
C LEU A 37 -2.74 -15.91 -2.02
N ILE A 38 -3.12 -15.60 -3.27
CA ILE A 38 -4.40 -14.95 -3.60
C ILE A 38 -5.58 -15.81 -3.12
N ALA A 39 -5.55 -17.12 -3.38
CA ALA A 39 -6.59 -18.05 -2.94
C ALA A 39 -6.70 -18.15 -1.41
N HIS A 40 -5.63 -17.84 -0.68
CA HIS A 40 -5.61 -17.82 0.79
C HIS A 40 -5.89 -16.42 1.38
N GLY A 41 -6.34 -15.47 0.55
CA GLY A 41 -6.74 -14.14 1.04
C GLY A 41 -5.59 -13.14 1.17
N ALA A 42 -4.52 -13.29 0.38
CA ALA A 42 -3.50 -12.27 0.28
C ALA A 42 -4.12 -10.91 -0.11
N ASN A 43 -3.64 -9.86 0.57
CA ASN A 43 -4.01 -8.48 0.29
C ASN A 43 -3.31 -8.00 -0.98
N LEU A 44 -4.07 -7.84 -2.05
CA LEU A 44 -3.60 -7.36 -3.35
C LEU A 44 -3.20 -5.87 -3.33
N LEU A 45 -3.68 -5.13 -2.33
CA LEU A 45 -3.48 -3.69 -2.15
C LEU A 45 -2.48 -3.37 -1.04
N ALA A 46 -1.77 -4.37 -0.53
CA ALA A 46 -0.71 -4.13 0.44
C ALA A 46 0.35 -3.23 -0.20
N VAL A 47 0.80 -2.20 0.50
CA VAL A 47 1.88 -1.32 0.05
C VAL A 47 3.12 -1.57 0.89
N ASN A 48 4.27 -1.68 0.23
CA ASN A 48 5.56 -1.74 0.91
C ASN A 48 6.01 -0.33 1.36
N ALA A 49 7.17 -0.23 2.01
CA ALA A 49 7.71 1.05 2.50
C ALA A 49 7.99 2.08 1.38
N ASP A 50 8.16 1.62 0.14
CA ASP A 50 8.35 2.49 -1.04
C ASP A 50 7.01 2.93 -1.67
N GLY A 51 5.87 2.49 -1.12
CA GLY A 51 4.54 2.78 -1.65
C GLY A 51 4.11 1.87 -2.81
N ASN A 52 4.87 0.82 -3.11
CA ASN A 52 4.58 -0.11 -4.21
C ASN A 52 3.65 -1.23 -3.73
N MET A 53 2.69 -1.60 -4.57
CA MET A 53 1.89 -2.82 -4.42
C MET A 53 2.58 -4.01 -5.10
N PRO A 54 2.14 -5.25 -4.83
CA PRO A 54 2.74 -6.43 -5.46
C PRO A 54 2.73 -6.40 -6.99
N TYR A 55 1.72 -5.79 -7.63
CA TYR A 55 1.68 -5.68 -9.09
C TYR A 55 2.68 -4.64 -9.63
N ASP A 56 2.99 -3.57 -8.90
CA ASP A 56 3.92 -2.51 -9.36
C ASP A 56 5.37 -3.02 -9.47
N ILE A 57 5.71 -4.06 -8.70
CA ILE A 57 7.06 -4.67 -8.68
C ILE A 57 7.15 -5.96 -9.51
N CYS A 58 6.10 -6.29 -10.27
CA CYS A 58 6.02 -7.49 -11.07
C CYS A 58 6.42 -7.20 -12.52
N ASP A 59 7.59 -7.68 -12.96
CA ASP A 59 8.08 -7.49 -14.33
C ASP A 59 7.56 -8.56 -15.32
N ASP A 60 6.95 -9.65 -14.82
CA ASP A 60 6.43 -10.74 -15.67
C ASP A 60 4.95 -10.52 -16.00
N GLU A 61 4.65 -10.40 -17.31
CA GLU A 61 3.30 -10.19 -17.85
C GLU A 61 2.29 -11.24 -17.39
N THR A 62 2.69 -12.52 -17.31
CA THR A 62 1.75 -13.60 -16.96
C THR A 62 1.36 -13.55 -15.48
N THR A 63 2.33 -13.23 -14.62
CA THR A 63 2.12 -13.06 -13.19
C THR A 63 1.35 -11.77 -12.91
N LEU A 64 1.64 -10.70 -13.65
CA LEU A 64 0.92 -9.44 -13.59
C LEU A 64 -0.55 -9.63 -13.94
N ASP A 65 -0.85 -10.25 -15.09
CA ASP A 65 -2.21 -10.55 -15.54
C ASP A 65 -3.01 -11.36 -14.52
N ALA A 66 -2.36 -12.30 -13.82
CA ALA A 66 -3.01 -13.08 -12.76
C ALA A 66 -3.40 -12.22 -11.56
N ILE A 67 -2.56 -11.24 -11.17
CA ILE A 67 -2.85 -10.32 -10.07
C ILE A 67 -3.94 -9.33 -10.50
N GLU A 68 -3.81 -8.72 -11.67
CA GLU A 68 -4.77 -7.76 -12.21
C GLU A 68 -6.16 -8.38 -12.42
N SER A 69 -6.21 -9.58 -12.99
CA SER A 69 -7.47 -10.32 -13.18
C SER A 69 -8.19 -10.56 -11.85
N GLU A 70 -7.44 -10.87 -10.80
CA GLU A 70 -8.00 -11.10 -9.45
C GLU A 70 -8.43 -9.79 -8.78
N MET A 71 -7.68 -8.71 -8.99
CA MET A 71 -8.08 -7.37 -8.55
C MET A 71 -9.41 -6.97 -9.21
N ALA A 72 -9.50 -7.11 -10.53
CA ALA A 72 -10.72 -6.84 -11.28
C ALA A 72 -11.89 -7.72 -10.83
N ALA A 73 -11.66 -9.02 -10.59
CA ALA A 73 -12.68 -9.94 -10.08
C ALA A 73 -13.22 -9.54 -8.70
N ARG A 74 -12.39 -8.89 -7.88
CA ARG A 74 -12.77 -8.32 -6.56
C ARG A 74 -13.37 -6.91 -6.66
N GLY A 75 -13.52 -6.37 -7.86
CA GLY A 75 -14.00 -5.00 -8.09
C GLY A 75 -12.98 -3.92 -7.72
N ILE A 76 -11.71 -4.30 -7.53
CA ILE A 76 -10.60 -3.37 -7.31
C ILE A 76 -10.25 -2.78 -8.68
N THR A 77 -10.64 -1.52 -8.88
CA THR A 77 -10.39 -0.79 -10.13
C THR A 77 -9.21 0.16 -9.95
N GLN A 78 -8.60 0.60 -11.07
CA GLN A 78 -7.55 1.62 -11.01
C GLN A 78 -8.02 2.89 -10.28
N ALA A 79 -9.27 3.31 -10.49
CA ALA A 79 -9.85 4.45 -9.78
C ALA A 79 -9.91 4.24 -8.26
N TYR A 80 -10.19 3.01 -7.80
CA TYR A 80 -10.18 2.68 -6.37
C TYR A 80 -8.75 2.71 -5.80
N ILE A 81 -7.78 2.18 -6.55
CA ILE A 81 -6.36 2.24 -6.19
C ILE A 81 -5.89 3.69 -6.06
N ASP A 82 -6.20 4.53 -7.05
CA ASP A 82 -5.79 5.93 -7.09
C ASP A 82 -6.42 6.74 -5.94
N ASP A 83 -7.68 6.45 -5.59
CA ASP A 83 -8.35 7.07 -4.43
C ASP A 83 -7.66 6.68 -3.11
N GLN A 84 -7.31 5.40 -2.93
CA GLN A 84 -6.60 4.94 -1.74
C GLN A 84 -5.17 5.50 -1.65
N ARG A 85 -4.45 5.63 -2.76
CA ARG A 85 -3.12 6.24 -2.82
C ARG A 85 -3.14 7.76 -2.60
N GLY A 86 -4.15 8.44 -3.14
CA GLY A 86 -4.31 9.89 -3.00
C GLY A 86 -4.93 10.33 -1.67
N ALA A 87 -5.54 9.42 -0.91
CA ALA A 87 -6.22 9.74 0.35
C ALA A 87 -5.32 10.41 1.40
N PRO A 88 -4.07 9.94 1.66
CA PRO A 88 -3.19 10.60 2.63
C PRO A 88 -2.79 12.01 2.19
N GLU A 89 -2.42 12.18 0.92
CA GLU A 89 -2.07 13.50 0.35
C GLU A 89 -3.28 14.45 0.39
N LYS A 90 -4.46 13.96 0.01
CA LYS A 90 -5.71 14.74 0.05
C LYS A 90 -6.09 15.14 1.46
N ALA A 91 -5.99 14.23 2.43
CA ALA A 91 -6.21 14.53 3.85
C ALA A 91 -5.23 15.61 4.34
N MET A 92 -3.94 15.47 4.02
CA MET A 92 -2.92 16.45 4.38
C MET A 92 -3.20 17.83 3.77
N LEU A 93 -3.58 17.88 2.49
CA LEU A 93 -3.95 19.14 1.81
C LEU A 93 -5.20 19.78 2.41
N ASP A 94 -6.19 18.98 2.82
CA ASP A 94 -7.40 19.49 3.45
C ASP A 94 -7.13 20.01 4.87
N ASP A 95 -6.24 19.37 5.64
CA ASP A 95 -5.76 19.86 6.93
C ASP A 95 -5.01 21.20 6.77
N MET A 96 -4.13 21.31 5.77
CA MET A 96 -3.43 22.58 5.45
C MET A 96 -4.42 23.71 5.14
N LYS A 97 -5.45 23.42 4.32
CA LYS A 97 -6.50 24.42 4.00
C LYS A 97 -7.28 24.82 5.24
N SER A 98 -7.61 23.87 6.11
CA SER A 98 -8.35 24.11 7.34
C SER A 98 -7.56 25.00 8.31
N LEU A 99 -6.26 24.73 8.50
CA LEU A 99 -5.39 25.56 9.34
C LEU A 99 -5.26 26.99 8.80
N HIS A 100 -5.10 27.14 7.48
CA HIS A 100 -5.05 28.46 6.85
C HIS A 100 -6.36 29.24 7.04
N GLN A 101 -7.52 28.58 6.88
CA GLN A 101 -8.84 29.19 7.10
C GLN A 101 -9.07 29.59 8.56
N GLN A 102 -8.54 28.83 9.51
CA GLN A 102 -8.58 29.13 10.94
C GLN A 102 -7.58 30.23 11.36
N GLY A 103 -6.78 30.75 10.40
CA GLY A 103 -5.80 31.81 10.65
C GLY A 103 -4.50 31.32 11.29
N TYR A 104 -4.26 30.02 11.32
CA TYR A 104 -2.98 29.48 11.80
C TYR A 104 -1.89 29.70 10.74
N PRO A 105 -0.77 30.33 11.11
CA PRO A 105 0.37 30.47 10.22
C PRO A 105 1.06 29.12 9.99
N LEU A 106 1.01 28.64 8.74
CA LEU A 106 1.62 27.37 8.32
C LEU A 106 3.14 27.34 8.59
N ASP A 107 3.80 28.50 8.46
CA ASP A 107 5.25 28.66 8.62
C ASP A 107 5.68 28.99 10.06
N ALA A 108 4.73 29.15 10.99
CA ALA A 108 5.10 29.48 12.36
C ALA A 108 5.72 28.29 13.08
N ARG A 109 6.77 28.57 13.83
CA ARG A 109 7.39 27.60 14.72
C ARG A 109 6.55 27.40 15.98
N GLN A 110 6.22 26.15 16.24
CA GLN A 110 5.61 25.66 17.47
C GLN A 110 6.63 25.69 18.62
N PRO A 111 6.18 25.57 19.88
CA PRO A 111 7.06 25.62 21.06
C PRO A 111 8.15 24.53 21.09
N ASP A 112 7.95 23.43 20.37
CA ASP A 112 8.91 22.33 20.19
C ASP A 112 9.91 22.57 19.03
N GLY A 113 9.79 23.69 18.32
CA GLY A 113 10.62 24.07 17.18
C GLY A 113 10.16 23.51 15.83
N SER A 114 9.12 22.69 15.80
CA SER A 114 8.48 22.21 14.57
C SER A 114 7.64 23.30 13.89
N THR A 115 7.27 23.13 12.62
CA THR A 115 6.25 23.97 11.97
C THR A 115 4.95 23.19 11.87
N TYR A 116 3.82 23.89 11.69
CA TYR A 116 2.53 23.23 11.45
C TYR A 116 2.58 22.31 10.22
N VAL A 117 3.38 22.65 9.20
CA VAL A 117 3.62 21.79 8.03
C VAL A 117 4.38 20.51 8.39
N ARG A 118 5.27 20.54 9.39
CA ARG A 118 6.00 19.34 9.84
C ARG A 118 5.05 18.37 10.55
N SER A 119 4.18 18.91 11.39
CA SER A 119 3.24 18.14 12.23
C SER A 119 2.14 17.41 11.45
N ILE A 120 1.92 17.75 10.19
CA ILE A 120 0.96 17.09 9.28
C ILE A 120 1.60 16.01 8.38
N ILE A 121 2.94 15.95 8.31
CA ILE A 121 3.69 15.00 7.47
C ILE A 121 4.02 13.71 8.24
N ASP A 122 4.01 13.74 9.56
CA ASP A 122 4.34 12.59 10.41
C ASP A 122 3.11 11.67 10.58
N PHE A 123 2.91 10.74 9.64
CA PHE A 123 2.00 9.58 9.73
C PHE A 123 2.77 8.25 9.59
#